data_AF-A0A953UR72-F1
#
_entry.id   AF-A0A953UR72-F1
#
_cell.length_a   1.000
_cell.length_b   1.000
_cell.length_c   1.000
_cell.angle_alpha   90.00
_cell.angle_beta   90.00
_cell.angle_gamma   90.00
#
_symmetry.space_group_name_H-M   'P 1'
#
loop_
_entity.id
_entity.type
_entity.pdbx_description
1 polymer ?
#
loop_
_entity_poly.entity_id
_entity_poly.type
_entity_poly.pdbx_seq_one_letter_code
_entity_poly.pdbx_strand_id
1 'polypeptide(L)'
;MPTLYVENVPDDLYSALRARASANGKSIASEVLALLRQNVPTRGELARRKQFLKLAIRLRAQRPRSPGPSSEELQREDRMR
;
A
#
# COMPACT_ATOMS: atom_id res chain seq x y z
N MET A 1 3.81 17.46 -20.93
CA MET A 1 3.83 16.20 -20.14
C MET A 1 5.16 15.51 -20.40
N PRO A 2 5.83 14.92 -19.39
CA PRO A 2 7.06 14.18 -19.62
C PRO A 2 6.74 12.90 -20.41
N THR A 3 7.51 12.64 -21.47
CA THR A 3 7.42 11.42 -22.27
C THR A 3 8.64 10.55 -21.98
N LEU A 4 8.41 9.26 -21.72
CA LEU A 4 9.46 8.27 -21.50
C LEU A 4 9.64 7.48 -22.80
N TYR A 5 10.86 7.50 -23.34
CA TYR A 5 11.26 6.62 -24.44
C TYR A 5 12.14 5.51 -23.87
N VAL A 6 11.88 4.27 -24.28
CA VAL A 6 12.64 3.09 -23.86
C VAL A 6 13.06 2.35 -25.12
N GLU A 7 14.36 2.22 -25.32
CA GLU A 7 14.96 1.50 -26.44
C GLU A 7 15.29 0.06 -26.04
N ASN A 8 15.47 -0.80 -27.06
CA ASN A 8 15.95 -2.17 -26.91
C ASN A 8 15.07 -3.04 -25.99
N VAL A 9 13.75 -2.89 -26.09
CA VAL A 9 12.81 -3.77 -25.39
C VAL A 9 12.85 -5.16 -26.06
N PRO A 10 13.19 -6.23 -25.33
CA PRO A 10 13.16 -7.58 -25.88
C PRO A 10 11.77 -7.95 -26.43
N ASP A 11 11.73 -8.67 -27.56
CA ASP A 11 10.47 -9.01 -28.25
C ASP A 11 9.52 -9.84 -27.38
N ASP A 12 10.07 -10.72 -26.53
CA ASP A 12 9.33 -11.51 -25.56
C ASP A 12 8.67 -10.60 -24.50
N LEU A 13 9.40 -9.62 -23.98
CA LEU A 13 8.88 -8.65 -23.02
C LEU A 13 7.79 -7.78 -23.64
N TYR A 14 7.99 -7.31 -24.87
CA TYR A 14 6.97 -6.54 -25.59
C TYR A 14 5.70 -7.37 -25.81
N SER A 15 5.85 -8.63 -26.21
CA SER A 15 4.74 -9.56 -26.42
C SER A 15 3.96 -9.81 -25.12
N ALA A 16 4.67 -10.03 -24.00
CA ALA A 16 4.06 -10.21 -22.69
C ALA A 16 3.30 -8.95 -22.23
N LEU A 17 3.87 -7.76 -22.43
CA LEU A 17 3.19 -6.49 -22.14
C LEU A 17 1.92 -6.32 -22.98
N ARG A 18 1.98 -6.65 -24.27
CA ARG A 18 0.83 -6.56 -25.18
C ARG A 18 -0.29 -7.52 -24.78
N ALA A 19 0.04 -8.76 -24.45
CA ALA A 19 -0.92 -9.75 -23.98
C ALA A 19 -1.61 -9.29 -22.68
N ARG A 20 -0.84 -8.80 -21.71
CA ARG A 20 -1.37 -8.27 -20.45
C ARG A 20 -2.25 -7.05 -20.65
N ALA A 21 -1.84 -6.12 -21.51
CA ALA A 21 -2.64 -4.94 -21.84
C ALA A 21 -3.99 -5.33 -22.46
N SER A 22 -3.99 -6.29 -23.39
CA SER A 22 -5.22 -6.84 -23.99
C SER A 22 -6.13 -7.50 -22.97
N ALA A 23 -5.58 -8.32 -22.06
CA ALA A 23 -6.35 -8.96 -21.00
C ALA A 23 -7.00 -7.95 -20.04
N ASN A 24 -6.34 -6.82 -19.81
CA ASN A 24 -6.83 -5.73 -18.97
C ASN A 24 -7.70 -4.70 -19.71
N GLY A 25 -7.97 -4.88 -21.01
CA GLY A 25 -8.73 -3.94 -21.83
C GLY A 25 -8.08 -2.56 -21.96
N LYS A 26 -6.75 -2.49 -21.92
CA LYS A 26 -5.96 -1.25 -21.92
C LYS A 26 -5.04 -1.16 -23.12
N SER A 27 -4.68 0.05 -23.51
CA SER A 27 -3.55 0.26 -24.40
C SER A 27 -2.23 -0.09 -23.69
N ILE A 28 -1.20 -0.44 -24.48
CA ILE A 28 0.14 -0.74 -23.95
C ILE A 28 0.67 0.43 -23.12
N ALA A 29 0.51 1.67 -23.59
CA ALA A 29 0.98 2.85 -22.87
C ALA A 29 0.29 3.00 -21.48
N SER A 30 -1.03 2.80 -21.42
CA SER A 30 -1.78 2.84 -20.16
C SER A 30 -1.36 1.74 -19.20
N GLU A 31 -1.04 0.56 -19.73
CA GLU A 31 -0.59 -0.58 -18.94
C GLU A 31 0.81 -0.38 -18.38
N VAL A 32 1.73 0.15 -19.19
CA VAL A 32 3.09 0.52 -18.76
C VAL A 32 3.02 1.59 -17.66
N LEU A 33 2.17 2.61 -17.81
CA LEU A 33 1.98 3.61 -16.75
C LEU A 33 1.44 2.99 -15.46
N ALA A 34 0.54 2.02 -15.54
CA ALA A 34 0.04 1.31 -14.37
C ALA A 34 1.15 0.51 -13.67
N LEU A 35 1.98 -0.20 -14.44
CA LEU A 35 3.14 -0.92 -13.91
C LEU A 35 4.17 0.02 -13.25
N LEU A 36 4.46 1.14 -13.89
CA LEU A 36 5.39 2.14 -13.33
C LEU A 36 4.87 2.71 -12.01
N ARG A 37 3.57 3.03 -11.91
CA ARG A 37 2.97 3.50 -10.65
C ARG A 37 3.02 2.46 -9.53
N GLN A 38 2.91 1.17 -9.86
CA GLN A 38 2.97 0.09 -8.88
C GLN A 38 4.39 -0.16 -8.38
N ASN A 39 5.39 -0.09 -9.27
CA ASN A 39 6.75 -0.54 -8.98
C ASN A 39 7.75 0.59 -8.70
N VAL A 40 7.45 1.83 -9.10
CA VAL A 40 8.35 2.98 -8.89
C VAL A 40 7.81 3.86 -7.77
N PRO A 41 8.26 3.68 -6.51
CA PRO A 41 7.81 4.49 -5.40
C PRO A 41 8.35 5.92 -5.52
N THR A 42 7.47 6.90 -5.43
CA THR A 42 7.86 8.31 -5.40
C THR A 42 8.44 8.70 -4.04
N ARG A 43 9.23 9.78 -3.97
CA ARG A 43 9.75 10.29 -2.68
C ARG A 43 8.63 10.57 -1.68
N GLY A 44 7.49 11.12 -2.14
CA GLY A 44 6.31 11.37 -1.32
C GLY A 44 5.64 10.08 -0.83
N GLU A 45 5.52 9.08 -1.70
CA GLU A 45 5.03 7.74 -1.34
C GLU A 45 5.89 7.12 -0.23
N LEU A 46 7.22 7.15 -0.38
CA LEU A 46 8.15 6.63 0.62
C LEU A 46 8.06 7.38 1.94
N ALA A 47 7.90 8.71 1.91
CA ALA A 47 7.71 9.52 3.11
C ALA A 47 6.42 9.12 3.87
N ARG A 48 5.30 8.95 3.15
CA ARG A 48 4.04 8.47 3.72
C ARG A 48 4.18 7.08 4.34
N ARG A 49 4.83 6.14 3.65
CA ARG A 49 5.09 4.79 4.17
C ARG A 49 5.91 4.82 5.47
N LYS A 50 6.93 5.69 5.54
CA LYS A 50 7.73 5.89 6.77
C LYS A 50 6.89 6.47 7.91
N GLN A 51 6.04 7.45 7.64
CA GLN A 51 5.14 8.04 8.65
C GLN A 51 4.15 7.00 9.17
N PHE A 52 3.54 6.23 8.27
CA PHE A 52 2.63 5.14 8.63
C PHE A 52 3.30 4.10 9.53
N LEU A 53 4.51 3.66 9.17
CA LEU A 53 5.27 2.72 9.99
C LEU A 53 5.57 3.28 11.39
N LYS A 54 5.99 4.56 11.48
CA LYS A 54 6.22 5.24 12.77
C LYS A 54 4.94 5.27 13.62
N LEU A 55 3.79 5.55 13.01
CA LEU A 55 2.51 5.54 13.70
C LEU A 55 2.14 4.14 14.20
N ALA A 56 2.29 3.12 13.36
CA ALA A 56 2.02 1.72 13.73
C ALA A 56 2.88 1.25 14.91
N ILE A 57 4.18 1.59 14.90
CA ILE A 57 5.09 1.30 16.02
C ILE A 57 4.63 2.01 17.29
N ARG A 58 4.24 3.29 17.20
CA ARG A 58 3.75 4.06 18.35
C ARG A 58 2.48 3.45 18.95
N LEU A 59 1.50 3.11 18.11
CA LEU A 59 0.24 2.49 18.56
C LEU A 59 0.50 1.12 19.21
N ARG A 60 1.41 0.32 18.63
CA ARG A 60 1.83 -0.96 19.22
C ARG A 60 2.47 -0.78 20.59
N ALA A 61 3.30 0.25 20.77
CA ALA A 61 3.96 0.53 22.04
C ALA A 61 2.99 1.03 23.12
N GLN A 62 1.89 1.69 22.73
CA GLN A 62 0.84 2.18 23.65
C GLN A 62 -0.20 1.11 24.01
N ARG A 63 -0.17 -0.06 23.38
CA ARG A 63 -1.11 -1.13 23.68
C ARG A 63 -0.84 -1.65 25.10
N PRO A 64 -1.84 -1.66 26.01
CA PRO A 64 -1.63 -2.11 27.37
C PRO A 64 -1.14 -3.56 27.37
N ARG A 65 -0.09 -3.82 28.15
CA ARG A 65 0.52 -5.17 28.26
C ARG A 65 -0.32 -6.12 29.10
N SER A 66 -1.24 -5.62 29.92
CA SER A 66 -2.21 -6.45 30.64
C SER A 66 -3.58 -6.38 29.95
N PRO A 67 -4.39 -7.44 30.07
CA PRO A 67 -5.83 -7.31 29.88
C PRO A 67 -6.32 -6.14 30.74
N GLY A 68 -7.11 -5.25 30.14
CA GLY A 68 -7.88 -4.27 30.92
C GLY A 68 -8.95 -4.98 31.75
N PRO A 69 -9.62 -4.27 32.67
CA PRO A 69 -10.72 -4.84 33.43
C PRO A 69 -11.75 -5.45 32.48
N SER A 70 -12.31 -6.59 32.86
CA SER A 70 -13.32 -7.26 32.05
C SER A 70 -14.56 -6.36 31.94
N SER A 71 -15.33 -6.55 30.87
CA SER A 71 -16.59 -5.81 30.71
C SER A 71 -17.55 -6.04 31.89
N GLU A 72 -17.46 -7.20 32.54
CA GLU A 72 -18.23 -7.53 33.75
C GLU A 72 -17.77 -6.71 34.98
N GLU A 73 -16.46 -6.48 35.14
CA GLU A 73 -15.91 -5.65 36.22
C GLU A 73 -16.36 -4.20 36.09
N LEU A 74 -16.33 -3.65 34.87
CA LEU A 74 -16.79 -2.28 34.61
C LEU A 74 -18.29 -2.11 34.88
N GLN A 75 -19.12 -3.11 34.54
CA GLN A 75 -20.55 -3.08 34.84
C GLN A 75 -20.85 -3.19 36.34
N ARG A 76 -20.01 -3.93 37.09
CA ARG A 76 -20.16 -4.04 38.54
C ARG A 76 -19.83 -2.73 39.25
N GLU A 77 -18.76 -2.05 38.82
CA GLU A 77 -18.35 -0.76 39.37
C GLU A 77 -19.38 0.33 39.12
N ASP A 78 -19.99 0.38 37.92
CA ASP A 78 -21.04 1.34 37.56
C ASP A 78 -22.33 1.15 38.38
N ARG A 79 -22.68 -0.11 38.72
CA ARG A 79 -23.84 -0.42 39.57
C ARG A 79 -23.64 -0.13 41.06
N MET A 80 -22.38 0.02 41.50
CA MET A 80 -22.01 0.29 42.90
C MET A 80 -21.87 1.80 43.18
N ARG A 81 -22.26 2.64 42.23
CA ARG A 81 -22.17 4.11 42.27
C ARG A 81 -23.55 4.73 42.37
#